data_AF-A0A4P7JSE5-F1
#
_entry.id   AF-A0A4P7JSE5-F1
#
_cell.length_a   1.000
_cell.length_b   1.000
_cell.length_c   1.000
_cell.angle_alpha   90.00
_cell.angle_beta   90.00
_cell.angle_gamma   90.00
#
_symmetry.space_group_name_H-M   'P 1'
#
loop_
_entity.id
_entity.type
_entity.pdbx_description
1 polymer ?
#
loop_
_entity_poly.entity_id
_entity_poly.type
_entity_poly.pdbx_seq_one_letter_code
_entity_poly.pdbx_strand_id
1 'polypeptide(L)'
;MSTTNQWHNWITDVFGTMPIDIQAGFTTNYIGNIKRTTTALVTLVESNAVDTTAITQYKQQLREKAIVFSECKTWFQSNSKNSGLTFTDKNSNSTFSKILDSIASALMSEADHLSKIYS
;
A
#
# COMPACT_ATOMS: atom_id res chain seq x y z
N MET A 1 1.19 21.17 -9.68
CA MET A 1 2.39 20.40 -9.25
C MET A 1 2.23 18.98 -9.74
N SER A 2 3.24 18.41 -10.40
CA SER A 2 3.14 17.09 -11.03
C SER A 2 3.01 15.99 -9.98
N THR A 3 2.01 15.11 -10.13
CA THR A 3 1.77 13.91 -9.31
C THR A 3 2.97 12.97 -9.25
N THR A 4 3.90 13.08 -10.21
CA THR A 4 5.13 12.30 -10.27
C THR A 4 6.01 12.45 -9.02
N ASN A 5 6.04 13.61 -8.35
CA ASN A 5 6.91 13.79 -7.19
C ASN A 5 6.32 13.23 -5.88
N GLN A 6 4.99 13.03 -5.80
CA GLN A 6 4.34 12.61 -4.57
C GLN A 6 4.47 11.11 -4.31
N TRP A 7 4.31 10.26 -5.35
CA TRP A 7 4.41 8.82 -5.17
C TRP A 7 5.86 8.36 -4.92
N HIS A 8 6.86 9.04 -5.50
CA HIS A 8 8.28 8.72 -5.28
C HIS A 8 8.67 8.84 -3.81
N ASN A 9 8.19 9.87 -3.10
CA ASN A 9 8.46 10.04 -1.67
C ASN A 9 7.83 8.91 -0.86
N TRP A 10 6.57 8.57 -1.10
CA TRP A 10 5.90 7.46 -0.41
C TRP A 10 6.54 6.10 -0.68
N ILE A 11 6.96 5.83 -1.90
CA ILE A 11 7.66 4.59 -2.24
C ILE A 11 9.04 4.55 -1.55
N THR A 12 9.74 5.67 -1.46
CA THR A 12 11.01 5.76 -0.73
C THR A 12 10.81 5.57 0.78
N ASP A 13 9.72 6.09 1.36
CA ASP A 13 9.38 5.89 2.77
C ASP A 13 9.04 4.41 3.08
N VAL A 14 8.35 3.74 2.15
CA VAL A 14 7.92 2.34 2.31
C VAL A 14 9.06 1.35 2.07
N PHE A 15 9.91 1.62 1.09
CA PHE A 15 10.91 0.67 0.61
C PHE A 15 12.37 1.07 0.90
N GLY A 16 12.62 2.30 1.37
CA GLY A 16 13.95 2.81 1.69
C GLY A 16 14.67 3.54 0.54
N THR A 17 15.92 3.96 0.81
CA THR A 17 16.79 4.65 -0.14
C THR A 17 17.33 3.73 -1.23
N MET A 18 17.47 4.24 -2.46
CA MET A 18 17.86 3.47 -3.65
C MET A 18 19.31 2.90 -3.57
N PRO A 19 19.57 1.67 -4.06
CA PRO A 19 18.62 0.71 -4.64
C PRO A 19 17.68 0.10 -3.59
N ILE A 20 16.44 -0.15 -3.99
CA ILE A 20 15.40 -0.70 -3.12
C ILE A 20 15.65 -2.20 -2.89
N ASP A 21 16.12 -2.56 -1.69
CA ASP A 21 16.29 -3.95 -1.23
C ASP A 21 15.03 -4.43 -0.50
N ILE A 22 14.22 -5.26 -1.17
CA ILE A 22 12.98 -5.78 -0.58
C ILE A 22 13.33 -7.04 0.23
N GLN A 23 13.32 -6.88 1.55
CA GLN A 23 13.60 -7.97 2.47
C GLN A 23 12.61 -9.13 2.32
N ALA A 24 13.12 -10.33 2.63
CA ALA A 24 12.32 -11.52 2.74
C ALA A 24 11.08 -11.31 3.61
N GLY A 25 9.90 -11.63 3.07
CA GLY A 25 8.64 -11.55 3.80
C GLY A 25 8.05 -10.14 3.93
N PHE A 26 8.70 -9.12 3.34
CA PHE A 26 8.20 -7.74 3.35
C PHE A 26 6.72 -7.65 2.93
N THR A 27 6.38 -8.19 1.76
CA THR A 27 5.02 -8.10 1.19
C THR A 27 3.99 -8.72 2.13
N THR A 28 4.27 -9.92 2.65
CA THR A 28 3.38 -10.62 3.59
C THR A 28 3.23 -9.85 4.89
N ASN A 29 4.33 -9.32 5.45
CA ASN A 29 4.31 -8.55 6.68
C ASN A 29 3.55 -7.22 6.51
N TYR A 30 3.74 -6.53 5.39
CA TYR A 30 3.07 -5.28 5.08
C TYR A 30 1.56 -5.48 4.93
N ILE A 31 1.14 -6.49 4.15
CA ILE A 31 -0.28 -6.87 4.01
C ILE A 31 -0.88 -7.29 5.36
N GLY A 32 -0.15 -8.09 6.14
CA GLY A 32 -0.57 -8.46 7.49
C GLY A 32 -0.76 -7.24 8.39
N ASN A 33 0.08 -6.22 8.26
CA ASN A 33 -0.02 -4.99 9.03
C ASN A 33 -1.22 -4.12 8.64
N ILE A 34 -1.54 -4.02 7.34
CA ILE A 34 -2.76 -3.35 6.86
C ILE A 34 -3.97 -3.98 7.55
N LYS A 35 -4.10 -5.31 7.49
CA LYS A 35 -5.21 -6.05 8.11
C LYS A 35 -5.30 -5.81 9.62
N ARG A 36 -4.20 -5.95 10.35
CA ARG A 36 -4.17 -5.71 11.81
C ARG A 36 -4.60 -4.29 12.17
N THR A 37 -4.13 -3.29 11.41
CA THR A 37 -4.48 -1.88 11.65
C THR A 37 -5.97 -1.62 11.40
N THR A 38 -6.51 -2.17 10.30
CA THR A 38 -7.95 -2.11 10.00
C THR A 38 -8.78 -2.74 11.10
N THR A 39 -8.44 -3.95 11.55
CA THR A 39 -9.15 -4.63 12.64
C THR A 39 -9.08 -3.82 13.95
N ALA A 40 -7.91 -3.32 14.31
CA ALA A 40 -7.74 -2.52 15.54
C ALA A 40 -8.61 -1.25 15.51
N LEU A 41 -8.68 -0.56 14.36
CA LEU A 41 -9.52 0.62 14.20
C LEU A 41 -11.02 0.29 14.32
N VAL A 42 -11.46 -0.79 13.67
CA VAL A 42 -12.85 -1.28 13.76
C VAL A 42 -13.21 -1.57 15.22
N THR A 43 -12.38 -2.37 15.91
CA THR A 43 -12.60 -2.70 17.32
C THR A 43 -12.65 -1.44 18.19
N LEU A 44 -11.77 -0.46 17.96
CA LEU A 44 -11.75 0.78 18.71
C LEU A 44 -13.04 1.58 18.54
N VAL A 45 -13.54 1.72 17.30
CA VAL A 45 -14.76 2.50 17.02
C VAL A 45 -16.00 1.79 17.54
N GLU A 46 -16.07 0.46 17.41
CA GLU A 46 -17.17 -0.34 17.97
C GLU A 46 -17.19 -0.29 19.50
N SER A 47 -16.02 -0.23 20.15
CA SER A 47 -15.90 -0.17 21.61
C SER A 47 -16.25 1.19 22.22
N ASN A 48 -16.11 2.29 21.45
CA ASN A 48 -16.27 3.66 21.96
C ASN A 48 -17.61 4.33 21.61
N ALA A 49 -18.55 3.61 21.00
CA ALA A 49 -19.90 4.08 20.66
C ALA A 49 -19.94 5.42 19.89
N VAL A 50 -19.97 5.29 18.54
CA VAL A 50 -20.57 6.24 17.57
C VAL A 50 -19.72 7.43 17.08
N ASP A 51 -18.41 7.27 16.90
CA ASP A 51 -17.66 8.13 15.95
C ASP A 51 -16.96 7.32 14.85
N THR A 52 -17.60 7.25 13.68
CA THR A 52 -17.09 6.59 12.48
C THR A 52 -16.25 7.52 11.59
N THR A 53 -15.99 8.76 12.01
CA THR A 53 -15.16 9.72 11.25
C THR A 53 -13.76 9.16 11.03
N ALA A 54 -13.17 8.53 12.05
CA ALA A 54 -11.87 7.88 11.96
C ALA A 54 -11.87 6.74 10.91
N ILE A 55 -12.96 5.97 10.81
CA ILE A 55 -13.11 4.93 9.79
C ILE A 55 -13.22 5.55 8.39
N THR A 56 -14.01 6.61 8.25
CA THR A 56 -14.16 7.32 6.97
C THR A 56 -12.82 7.89 6.47
N GLN A 57 -12.06 8.53 7.36
CA GLN A 57 -10.73 9.06 7.04
C GLN A 57 -9.75 7.94 6.69
N TYR A 58 -9.72 6.87 7.48
CA TYR A 58 -8.81 5.74 7.23
C TYR A 58 -9.15 5.01 5.93
N LYS A 59 -10.45 4.81 5.62
CA LYS A 59 -10.93 4.29 4.33
C LYS A 59 -10.40 5.12 3.15
N GLN A 60 -10.47 6.45 3.24
CA GLN A 60 -9.94 7.34 2.21
C GLN A 60 -8.42 7.18 2.06
N GLN A 61 -7.69 7.12 3.17
CA GLN A 61 -6.23 6.92 3.16
C GLN A 61 -5.83 5.57 2.53
N LEU A 62 -6.58 4.50 2.78
CA LEU A 62 -6.33 3.20 2.16
C LEU A 62 -6.48 3.28 0.64
N ARG A 63 -7.51 3.97 0.14
CA ARG A 63 -7.74 4.17 -1.30
C ARG A 63 -6.66 5.00 -1.95
N GLU A 64 -6.26 6.11 -1.33
CA GLU A 64 -5.18 6.97 -1.82
C GLU A 64 -3.86 6.20 -1.91
N LYS A 65 -3.52 5.40 -0.88
CA LYS A 65 -2.35 4.52 -0.91
C LYS A 65 -2.45 3.51 -2.05
N ALA A 66 -3.60 2.86 -2.24
CA ALA A 66 -3.75 1.88 -3.31
C ALA A 66 -3.52 2.49 -4.71
N ILE A 67 -4.04 3.69 -4.95
CA ILE A 67 -3.80 4.44 -6.19
C ILE A 67 -2.31 4.70 -6.37
N VAL A 68 -1.61 5.16 -5.33
CA VAL A 68 -0.16 5.41 -5.37
C VAL A 68 0.64 4.16 -5.75
N PHE A 69 0.34 3.01 -5.15
CA PHE A 69 1.00 1.74 -5.51
C PHE A 69 0.70 1.32 -6.97
N SER A 70 -0.52 1.56 -7.45
CA SER A 70 -0.93 1.28 -8.84
C SER A 70 -0.25 2.20 -9.86
N GLU A 71 -0.12 3.49 -9.55
CA GLU A 71 0.61 4.46 -10.37
C GLU A 71 2.11 4.12 -10.43
N CYS A 72 2.70 3.77 -9.28
CA CYS A 72 4.09 3.29 -9.22
C CYS A 72 4.31 2.05 -10.10
N LYS A 73 3.38 1.09 -10.07
CA LYS A 73 3.44 -0.11 -10.92
C LYS A 73 3.40 0.28 -12.39
N THR A 74 2.47 1.13 -12.79
CA THR A 74 2.30 1.60 -14.17
C THR A 74 3.57 2.29 -14.66
N TRP A 75 4.10 3.22 -13.86
CA TRP A 75 5.35 3.90 -14.17
C TRP A 75 6.52 2.92 -14.28
N PHE A 76 6.66 1.99 -13.34
CA PHE A 76 7.75 1.02 -13.34
C PHE A 76 7.69 0.11 -14.56
N GLN A 77 6.51 -0.33 -14.98
CA GLN A 77 6.34 -1.11 -16.20
C GLN A 77 6.76 -0.33 -17.45
N SER A 78 6.37 0.96 -17.53
CA SER A 78 6.75 1.86 -18.64
C SER A 78 8.23 2.25 -18.65
N ASN A 79 8.92 2.21 -17.50
CA ASN A 79 10.29 2.71 -17.34
C ASN A 79 11.30 1.64 -16.90
N SER A 80 10.90 0.36 -16.86
CA SER A 80 11.70 -0.74 -16.31
C SER A 80 13.11 -0.84 -16.87
N LYS A 81 13.32 -0.52 -18.15
CA LYS A 81 14.64 -0.53 -18.81
C LYS A 81 15.55 0.66 -18.49
N ASN A 82 14.98 1.78 -18.00
CA ASN A 82 15.68 3.05 -17.80
C ASN A 82 15.55 3.61 -16.37
N SER A 83 14.96 2.85 -15.45
CA SER A 83 14.61 3.35 -14.11
C SER A 83 15.81 3.53 -13.17
N GLY A 84 16.95 2.89 -13.43
CA GLY A 84 18.08 2.85 -12.49
C GLY A 84 17.77 2.07 -11.19
N LEU A 85 16.56 1.53 -11.06
CA LEU A 85 16.10 0.81 -9.89
C LEU A 85 16.42 -0.67 -10.07
N THR A 86 17.43 -1.14 -9.34
CA THR A 86 17.70 -2.57 -9.18
C THR A 86 16.91 -3.09 -8.00
N PHE A 87 15.91 -3.92 -8.27
CA PHE A 87 15.11 -4.61 -7.25
C PHE A 87 15.64 -6.04 -7.10
N THR A 88 16.13 -6.36 -5.90
CA THR A 88 16.49 -7.74 -5.57
C THR A 88 15.41 -8.29 -4.66
N ASP A 89 14.45 -9.06 -5.20
CA ASP A 89 13.53 -9.83 -4.38
C ASP A 89 14.28 -11.07 -3.87
N LYS A 90 14.61 -11.08 -2.57
CA LYS A 90 15.34 -12.19 -1.95
C LYS A 90 14.45 -13.41 -1.65
N ASN A 91 13.14 -13.36 -1.91
CA ASN A 91 12.20 -14.33 -1.37
C ASN A 91 11.31 -15.08 -2.37
N SER A 92 11.28 -14.71 -3.63
CA SER A 92 10.54 -15.46 -4.65
C SER A 92 10.75 -14.79 -6.01
N ASN A 93 10.53 -15.48 -7.13
CA ASN A 93 10.52 -14.89 -8.47
C ASN A 93 9.36 -13.86 -8.69
N SER A 94 8.99 -13.07 -7.70
CA SER A 94 7.97 -12.05 -7.81
C SER A 94 8.61 -10.76 -8.29
N THR A 95 8.26 -10.35 -9.51
CA THR A 95 8.70 -9.05 -10.04
C THR A 95 8.15 -7.93 -9.16
N PHE A 96 8.88 -6.83 -9.01
CA PHE A 96 8.46 -5.66 -8.22
C PHE A 96 7.02 -5.21 -8.54
N SER A 97 6.59 -5.29 -9.81
CA SER A 97 5.21 -5.05 -10.22
C SER A 97 4.17 -5.91 -9.50
N LYS A 98 4.47 -7.20 -9.22
CA LYS A 98 3.56 -8.10 -8.48
C LYS A 98 3.46 -7.70 -7.00
N ILE A 99 4.55 -7.21 -6.41
CA ILE A 99 4.56 -6.73 -5.03
C ILE A 99 3.66 -5.51 -4.91
N LEU A 100 3.85 -4.52 -5.79
CA LEU A 100 3.01 -3.32 -5.85
C LEU A 100 1.53 -3.67 -6.05
N ASP A 101 1.23 -4.59 -6.97
CA ASP A 101 -0.13 -5.05 -7.26
C ASP A 101 -0.79 -5.75 -6.06
N SER A 102 -0.03 -6.58 -5.35
CA SER A 102 -0.51 -7.30 -4.17
C SER A 102 -0.85 -6.34 -3.03
N ILE A 103 0.01 -5.32 -2.80
CA ILE A 103 -0.22 -4.30 -1.78
C ILE A 103 -1.41 -3.41 -2.15
N ALA A 104 -1.49 -2.93 -3.40
CA ALA A 104 -2.61 -2.13 -3.89
C ALA A 104 -3.94 -2.88 -3.73
N SER A 105 -3.96 -4.17 -4.11
CA SER A 105 -5.14 -5.02 -3.98
C SER A 105 -5.57 -5.21 -2.52
N ALA A 106 -4.62 -5.42 -1.61
CA ALA A 106 -4.92 -5.55 -0.18
C ALA A 106 -5.51 -4.25 0.40
N LEU A 107 -4.92 -3.10 0.07
CA LEU A 107 -5.42 -1.79 0.51
C LEU A 107 -6.85 -1.52 0.02
N MET A 108 -7.14 -1.76 -1.27
CA MET A 108 -8.49 -1.64 -1.81
C MET A 108 -9.47 -2.61 -1.16
N SER A 109 -9.07 -3.87 -0.98
CA SER A 109 -9.91 -4.88 -0.34
C SER A 109 -10.34 -4.46 1.07
N GLU A 110 -9.43 -3.93 1.89
CA GLU A 110 -9.77 -3.45 3.24
C GLU A 110 -10.63 -2.18 3.19
N ALA A 111 -10.37 -1.25 2.25
CA ALA A 111 -11.21 -0.06 2.08
C ALA A 111 -12.65 -0.42 1.67
N ASP A 112 -12.81 -1.40 0.79
CA ASP A 112 -14.11 -1.88 0.34
C ASP A 112 -14.82 -2.69 1.44
N HIS A 113 -14.06 -3.45 2.24
CA HIS A 113 -14.59 -4.10 3.43
C HIS A 113 -15.16 -3.08 4.42
N LEU A 114 -14.42 -2.02 4.74
CA LEU A 114 -14.91 -0.92 5.57
C LEU A 114 -16.14 -0.22 4.96
N SER A 115 -16.20 -0.07 3.64
CA SER A 115 -17.34 0.53 2.95
C SER A 115 -18.63 -0.29 3.11
N LYS A 116 -18.52 -1.61 3.19
CA LYS A 116 -19.67 -2.51 3.41
C LYS A 116 -20.22 -2.45 4.83
N ILE A 117 -19.35 -2.17 5.81
CA ILE A 117 -19.75 -2.11 7.23
C ILE A 117 -20.23 -0.69 7.59
N TYR A 118 -19.56 0.35 7.08
CA TYR A 118 -19.75 1.75 7.50
C TYR A 118 -20.08 2.65 6.29
N SER A 119 -21.14 2.29 5.56
CA SER A 119 -21.65 2.99 4.37
C SER A 119 -22.14 4.40 4.68
#